data_AF-A0A945Y1M7-F1
#
_entry.id   AF-A0A945Y1M7-F1
#
_cell.length_a   1.000
_cell.length_b   1.000
_cell.length_c   1.000
_cell.angle_alpha   90.00
_cell.angle_beta   90.00
_cell.angle_gamma   90.00
#
_symmetry.space_group_name_H-M   'P 1'
#
loop_
_entity.id
_entity.type
_entity.pdbx_description
1 polymer ?
#
loop_
_entity_poly.entity_id
_entity_poly.type
_entity_poly.pdbx_seq_one_letter_code
_entity_poly.pdbx_strand_id
1 'polypeptide(L)'
;MTSASDVADQLDAAFGLQGLELRFGLTQDELFHEAIANDRGRVEIDGPNDAQKAFPTSLGVDGPLVYFSDPACTGRPVADTFCVDRPTTTDRVWWKNGFAKFDGDKF
;
A
#
# COMPACT_ATOMS: atom_id res chain seq x y z
N MET A 1 16.60 19.23 5.95
CA MET A 1 15.71 18.08 6.15
C MET A 1 14.33 18.51 5.73
N THR A 2 13.60 17.69 4.97
CA THR A 2 12.21 17.96 4.57
C THR A 2 11.31 17.84 5.80
N SER A 3 10.45 18.83 6.05
CA SER A 3 9.50 18.81 7.17
C SER A 3 8.19 18.12 6.80
N ALA A 4 7.34 17.86 7.80
CA ALA A 4 6.00 17.28 7.58
C ALA A 4 5.14 18.17 6.68
N SER A 5 5.23 19.49 6.89
CA SER A 5 4.51 20.49 6.11
C SER A 5 4.95 20.45 4.66
N ASP A 6 6.26 20.40 4.42
CA ASP A 6 6.79 20.35 3.04
C ASP A 6 6.28 19.10 2.29
N VAL A 7 6.19 17.96 2.98
CA VAL A 7 5.64 16.72 2.39
C VAL A 7 4.14 16.85 2.15
N ALA A 8 3.37 17.39 3.11
CA ALA A 8 1.93 17.59 2.95
C ALA A 8 1.61 18.53 1.77
N ASP A 9 2.34 19.64 1.65
CA ASP A 9 2.18 20.60 0.55
C ASP A 9 2.51 19.95 -0.80
N GLN A 10 3.53 19.10 -0.86
CA GLN A 10 3.86 18.33 -2.07
C GLN A 10 2.78 17.30 -2.42
N LEU A 11 2.17 16.64 -1.44
CA LEU A 11 1.08 15.68 -1.66
C LEU A 11 -0.19 16.37 -2.15
N ASP A 12 -0.50 17.56 -1.64
CA ASP A 12 -1.61 18.38 -2.15
C ASP A 12 -1.32 18.84 -3.59
N ALA A 13 -0.16 19.46 -3.82
CA ALA A 13 0.18 19.99 -5.14
C ALA A 13 0.25 18.92 -6.24
N ALA A 14 0.75 17.72 -5.93
CA ALA A 14 0.94 16.65 -6.90
C ALA A 14 -0.28 15.73 -7.07
N PHE A 15 -1.02 15.48 -5.99
CA PHE A 15 -2.07 14.45 -5.94
C PHE A 15 -3.40 14.95 -5.39
N GLY A 16 -3.50 16.21 -4.95
CA GLY A 16 -4.72 16.79 -4.35
C GLY A 16 -5.08 16.20 -2.98
N LEU A 17 -4.11 15.62 -2.26
CA LEU A 17 -4.37 14.98 -0.97
C LEU A 17 -4.25 15.97 0.18
N GLN A 18 -5.37 16.22 0.87
CA GLN A 18 -5.50 17.20 1.94
C GLN A 18 -6.03 16.56 3.24
N GLY A 19 -5.81 17.21 4.39
CA GLY A 19 -6.35 16.77 5.68
C GLY A 19 -5.77 15.44 6.18
N LEU A 20 -4.57 15.09 5.74
CA LEU A 20 -3.91 13.83 6.06
C LEU A 20 -3.37 13.82 7.49
N GLU A 21 -3.49 12.67 8.17
CA GLU A 21 -2.60 12.35 9.27
C GLU A 21 -1.28 11.80 8.70
N LEU A 22 -0.25 12.64 8.64
CA LEU A 22 1.03 12.28 8.05
C LEU A 22 2.03 11.83 9.11
N ARG A 23 2.46 10.56 9.02
CA ARG A 23 3.63 10.02 9.72
C ARG A 23 4.70 9.71 8.66
N PHE A 24 5.81 10.46 8.67
CA PHE A 24 6.87 10.34 7.66
C PHE A 24 8.25 10.37 8.34
N GLY A 25 9.25 9.76 7.69
CA GLY A 25 10.61 9.73 8.23
C GLY A 25 10.77 8.89 9.50
N LEU A 26 9.82 7.99 9.78
CA LEU A 26 9.89 7.07 10.91
C LEU A 26 11.11 6.16 10.80
N THR A 27 11.76 5.94 11.94
CA THR A 27 12.80 4.93 12.10
C THR A 27 12.21 3.52 11.96
N GLN A 28 13.08 2.54 11.79
CA GLN A 28 12.66 1.14 11.70
C GLN A 28 11.90 0.68 12.96
N ASP A 29 12.34 1.09 14.14
CA ASP A 29 11.70 0.75 15.42
C ASP A 29 10.32 1.42 15.54
N GLU A 30 10.21 2.69 15.13
CA GLU A 30 8.92 3.37 15.07
C GLU A 30 7.98 2.65 14.10
N LEU A 31 8.44 2.31 12.89
CA LEU A 31 7.65 1.54 11.92
C LEU A 31 7.17 0.19 12.48
N PHE A 32 8.01 -0.50 13.26
CA PHE A 32 7.67 -1.76 13.92
C PHE A 32 6.50 -1.57 14.90
N HIS A 33 6.59 -0.57 15.78
CA HIS A 33 5.54 -0.28 16.75
C HIS A 33 4.26 0.22 16.08
N GLU A 34 4.39 1.05 15.05
CA GLU A 34 3.29 1.59 14.26
C GLU A 34 2.50 0.49 13.54
N ALA A 35 3.19 -0.51 12.97
CA ALA A 35 2.54 -1.65 12.34
C ALA A 35 1.72 -2.48 13.35
N ILE A 36 2.27 -2.76 14.53
CA ILE A 36 1.52 -3.49 15.58
C ILE A 36 0.30 -2.68 16.05
N ALA A 37 0.49 -1.38 16.28
CA ALA A 37 -0.58 -0.52 16.76
C ALA A 37 -1.73 -0.38 15.76
N ASN A 38 -1.45 -0.31 14.45
CA ASN A 38 -2.42 0.15 13.46
C ASN A 38 -2.72 -0.82 12.30
N ASP A 39 -1.91 -1.85 12.03
CA ASP A 39 -2.21 -2.78 10.92
C ASP A 39 -3.42 -3.64 11.30
N ARG A 40 -4.56 -3.33 10.65
CA ARG A 40 -5.86 -3.96 10.85
C ARG A 40 -6.42 -4.41 9.51
N GLY A 41 -7.08 -5.55 9.49
CA GLY A 41 -7.67 -6.09 8.28
C GLY A 41 -8.12 -7.54 8.44
N ARG A 42 -8.60 -8.11 7.35
CA ARG A 42 -9.04 -9.51 7.30
C ARG A 42 -7.84 -10.45 7.37
N VAL A 43 -7.89 -11.44 8.27
CA VAL A 43 -6.86 -12.51 8.42
C VAL A 43 -7.43 -13.91 8.23
N GLU A 44 -8.76 -14.03 8.19
CA GLU A 44 -9.49 -15.28 7.97
C GLU A 44 -10.56 -15.07 6.87
N ILE A 45 -10.85 -16.12 6.11
CA ILE A 45 -11.96 -16.08 5.13
C ILE A 45 -13.24 -15.74 5.89
N ASP A 46 -13.99 -14.77 5.38
CA ASP A 46 -15.21 -14.23 6.00
C ASP A 46 -15.03 -13.56 7.38
N GLY A 47 -13.79 -13.37 7.85
CA GLY A 47 -13.47 -12.63 9.07
C GLY A 47 -13.76 -11.12 9.01
N PRO A 48 -13.57 -10.40 10.12
CA PRO A 48 -13.81 -8.96 10.16
C PRO A 48 -12.69 -8.18 9.44
N ASN A 49 -12.98 -6.95 9.01
CA ASN A 49 -12.03 -6.08 8.30
C ASN A 49 -11.12 -5.27 9.24
N ASP A 50 -11.13 -5.56 10.54
CA ASP A 50 -10.38 -4.84 11.56
C ASP A 50 -9.59 -5.76 12.51
N ALA A 51 -9.32 -7.02 12.11
CA ALA A 51 -8.52 -7.92 12.94
C ALA A 51 -7.03 -7.49 12.99
N GLN A 52 -6.34 -7.79 14.09
CA GLN A 52 -4.90 -7.54 14.26
C GLN A 52 -4.10 -8.35 13.24
N LYS A 53 -3.27 -7.66 12.44
CA LYS A 53 -2.48 -8.30 11.38
C LYS A 53 -1.02 -8.51 11.74
N ALA A 54 -0.40 -7.56 12.42
CA ALA A 54 1.03 -7.55 12.70
C ALA A 54 1.34 -7.99 14.14
N PHE A 55 2.35 -8.83 14.32
CA PHE A 55 2.72 -9.42 15.60
C PHE A 55 4.24 -9.41 15.79
N PRO A 56 4.73 -9.06 16.99
CA PRO A 56 6.14 -9.21 17.32
C PRO A 56 6.50 -10.69 17.49
N THR A 57 7.73 -11.05 17.17
CA THR A 57 8.31 -12.31 17.64
C THR A 57 8.80 -12.18 19.08
N SER A 58 9.29 -13.27 19.68
CA SER A 58 9.87 -13.26 21.03
C SER A 58 11.07 -12.32 21.21
N LEU A 59 11.69 -11.90 20.10
CA LEU A 59 12.81 -10.96 20.08
C LEU A 59 12.36 -9.49 20.10
N GLY A 60 11.05 -9.20 20.04
CA GLY A 60 10.55 -7.83 20.05
C GLY A 60 11.03 -7.02 18.84
N VAL A 61 11.37 -5.75 19.08
CA VAL A 61 11.85 -4.82 18.05
C VAL A 61 13.18 -5.24 17.42
N ASP A 62 14.00 -6.00 18.16
CA ASP A 62 15.25 -6.58 17.66
C ASP A 62 15.01 -7.78 16.73
N GLY A 63 13.77 -8.25 16.65
CA GLY A 63 13.34 -9.37 15.83
C GLY A 63 12.56 -8.99 14.58
N PRO A 64 12.28 -9.96 13.70
CA PRO A 64 11.36 -9.74 12.61
C PRO A 64 9.93 -9.51 13.15
N LEU A 65 9.18 -8.69 12.42
CA LEU A 65 7.73 -8.58 12.51
C LEU A 65 7.10 -9.66 11.64
N VAL A 66 6.08 -10.36 12.15
CA VAL A 66 5.27 -11.31 11.36
C VAL A 66 3.92 -10.68 11.12
N TYR A 67 3.37 -10.80 9.91
CA TYR A 67 2.03 -10.33 9.61
C TYR A 67 1.25 -11.30 8.74
N PHE A 68 -0.08 -11.23 8.86
CA PHE A 68 -1.02 -11.96 8.00
C PHE A 68 -1.55 -11.03 6.91
N SER A 69 -1.46 -11.47 5.65
CA SER A 69 -2.14 -10.81 4.54
C SER A 69 -3.60 -11.22 4.47
N ASP A 70 -4.39 -10.49 3.67
CA ASP A 70 -5.76 -10.89 3.37
C ASP A 70 -5.74 -12.29 2.73
N PRO A 71 -6.48 -13.28 3.27
CA PRO A 71 -6.47 -14.65 2.77
C PRO A 71 -7.03 -14.78 1.34
N ALA A 72 -7.81 -13.81 0.86
CA ALA A 72 -8.27 -13.76 -0.53
C ALA A 72 -7.17 -13.30 -1.52
N CYS A 73 -6.07 -12.73 -1.02
CA CYS A 73 -5.00 -12.16 -1.83
C CYS A 73 -3.62 -12.37 -1.19
N THR A 74 -3.12 -13.61 -1.26
CA THR A 74 -1.79 -14.00 -0.73
C THR A 74 -0.65 -13.81 -1.72
N GLY A 75 -0.95 -13.27 -2.90
CA GLY A 75 0.01 -12.98 -3.96
C GLY A 75 -0.56 -11.96 -4.93
N ARG A 76 0.17 -11.66 -6.01
CA ARG A 76 -0.27 -10.63 -6.97
C ARG A 76 -1.52 -11.10 -7.77
N PRO A 77 -2.63 -10.35 -7.77
CA PRO A 77 -3.81 -10.67 -8.56
C PRO A 77 -3.58 -10.28 -10.03
N VAL A 78 -3.04 -11.20 -10.82
CA VAL A 78 -2.61 -10.90 -12.21
C VAL A 78 -3.76 -10.45 -13.11
N ALA A 79 -4.99 -10.88 -12.85
CA ALA A 79 -6.16 -10.45 -13.62
C ALA A 79 -6.59 -9.00 -13.31
N ASP A 80 -6.10 -8.42 -12.21
CA ASP A 80 -6.40 -7.07 -11.74
C ASP A 80 -5.18 -6.14 -11.91
N THR A 81 -4.38 -6.39 -12.94
CA THR A 81 -3.19 -5.59 -13.27
C THR A 81 -3.37 -4.90 -14.62
N PHE A 82 -3.24 -3.58 -14.63
CA PHE A 82 -3.51 -2.75 -15.82
C PHE A 82 -2.43 -1.70 -16.09
N CYS A 83 -2.43 -1.17 -17.31
CA CYS A 83 -1.74 0.07 -17.67
C CYS A 83 -2.70 0.99 -18.42
N VAL A 84 -2.72 2.27 -18.05
CA VAL A 84 -3.54 3.28 -18.73
C VAL A 84 -3.15 3.37 -20.21
N ASP A 85 -4.13 3.20 -21.09
CA ASP A 85 -3.98 3.29 -22.53
C ASP A 85 -4.03 4.75 -22.96
N ARG A 86 -2.86 5.32 -23.28
CA ARG A 86 -2.67 6.69 -23.72
C ARG A 86 -1.60 6.74 -24.82
N PRO A 87 -1.47 7.82 -25.60
CA PRO A 87 -0.53 7.84 -26.73
C PRO A 87 0.91 7.45 -26.39
N THR A 88 1.35 7.66 -25.14
CA THR A 88 2.69 7.29 -24.68
C THR A 88 2.86 5.80 -24.34
N THR A 89 1.77 5.02 -24.25
CA THR A 89 1.77 3.60 -23.85
C THR A 89 1.15 2.68 -24.89
N THR A 90 0.14 3.13 -25.67
CA THR A 90 -0.68 2.31 -26.58
C THR A 90 0.13 1.34 -27.44
N ASP A 91 1.16 1.85 -28.12
CA ASP A 91 1.98 1.07 -29.07
C ASP A 91 3.35 0.69 -28.50
N ARG A 92 3.60 1.00 -27.22
CA ARG A 92 4.89 0.74 -26.54
C ARG A 92 4.82 -0.40 -25.54
N VAL A 93 3.62 -0.76 -25.10
CA VAL A 93 3.39 -1.82 -24.12
C VAL A 93 3.02 -3.11 -24.84
N TRP A 94 3.59 -4.23 -24.37
CA TRP A 94 3.16 -5.54 -24.79
C TRP A 94 1.93 -5.99 -24.01
N TRP A 95 0.76 -5.85 -24.64
CA TRP A 95 -0.53 -6.26 -24.08
C TRP A 95 -0.67 -7.79 -24.09
N LYS A 96 -1.11 -8.36 -22.96
CA LYS A 96 -1.25 -9.80 -22.78
C LYS A 96 -2.26 -10.14 -21.69
N ASN A 97 -2.65 -11.41 -21.61
CA ASN A 97 -3.42 -11.92 -20.48
C ASN A 97 -2.68 -11.64 -19.16
N GLY A 98 -3.38 -11.01 -18.22
CA GLY A 98 -2.81 -10.56 -16.95
C GLY A 98 -2.06 -9.21 -17.00
N PHE A 99 -2.16 -8.46 -18.10
CA PHE A 99 -1.73 -7.07 -18.17
C PHE A 99 -2.56 -6.30 -19.22
N ALA A 100 -3.73 -5.82 -18.78
CA ALA A 100 -4.74 -5.26 -19.67
C ALA A 100 -4.65 -3.73 -19.81
N LYS A 101 -5.23 -3.22 -20.91
CA LYS A 101 -5.43 -1.80 -21.13
C LYS A 101 -6.48 -1.26 -20.14
N PHE A 102 -6.17 -0.14 -19.50
CA PHE A 102 -7.15 0.64 -18.74
C PHE A 102 -7.54 1.87 -19.55
N ASP A 103 -8.85 2.12 -19.65
CA ASP A 103 -9.38 3.27 -20.37
C ASP A 103 -8.91 4.58 -19.72
N GLY A 104 -8.22 5.42 -20.51
CA GLY A 104 -7.66 6.69 -20.02
C GLY A 104 -8.69 7.66 -19.51
N ASP A 105 -9.92 7.66 -20.04
CA ASP A 105 -10.99 8.56 -19.62
C ASP A 105 -11.64 8.11 -18.29
N LYS A 106 -11.30 6.92 -17.79
CA LYS A 106 -11.82 6.35 -16.54
C LYS A 106 -10.83 6.37 -15.39
N PHE A 107 -9.62 6.91 -15.61
CA PHE A 107 -8.55 7.03 -14.62
C PHE A 107 -8.50 8.47 -14.09
#